data_AF-A0A0D2A184-F1
#
_entry.id   AF-A0A0D2A184-F1
#
_cell.length_a   1.000
_cell.length_b   1.000
_cell.length_c   1.000
_cell.angle_alpha   90.00
_cell.angle_beta   90.00
_cell.angle_gamma   90.00
#
_symmetry.space_group_name_H-M   'P 1'
#
loop_
_entity.id
_entity.type
_entity.pdbx_description
1 polymer ?
#
loop_
_entity_poly.entity_id
_entity_poly.type
_entity_poly.pdbx_seq_one_letter_code
_entity_poly.pdbx_strand_id
1 'polypeptide(L)'
;MLVRGEVIVPHHYEFYYFIANKIPDPSREGKLLFEYSGTADIRESGSVGQDVDASALLRVPGKKQEALEGHNDDPTRMKVVDRRWYERNKHIYPASVWKEFKAGKEFEEISKGGRRDAQGNAFFFG
;
A
#
# COMPACT_ATOMS: atom_id res chain seq x y z
N MET A 1 4.00 8.01 -12.43
CA MET A 1 4.31 6.63 -12.03
C MET A 1 3.80 6.43 -10.62
N LEU A 2 3.03 5.37 -10.36
CA LEU A 2 2.53 5.11 -9.02
C LEU A 2 3.40 4.04 -8.35
N VAL A 3 3.72 4.27 -7.08
CA VAL A 3 4.45 3.33 -6.24
C VAL A 3 3.63 3.04 -4.98
N ARG A 4 3.40 1.76 -4.69
CA ARG A 4 2.76 1.28 -3.45
C ARG A 4 3.77 0.43 -2.69
N GLY A 5 4.25 0.92 -1.55
CA GLY A 5 5.36 0.31 -0.82
C GLY A 5 6.63 0.29 -1.68
N GLU A 6 7.00 -0.90 -2.13
CA GLU A 6 8.16 -1.15 -2.99
C GLU A 6 7.76 -1.54 -4.42
N VAL A 7 6.47 -1.50 -4.76
CA VAL A 7 5.95 -1.94 -6.06
C VAL A 7 5.61 -0.74 -6.93
N ILE A 8 6.24 -0.64 -8.08
CA ILE A 8 5.82 0.27 -9.16
C ILE A 8 4.66 -0.38 -9.90
N VAL A 9 3.54 0.33 -9.99
CA VAL A 9 2.36 -0.09 -10.76
C VAL A 9 2.50 0.39 -12.20
N PRO A 10 2.59 -0.51 -13.20
CA PRO A 10 2.61 -0.13 -14.60
C PRO A 10 1.30 0.53 -15.04
N HIS A 11 1.40 1.43 -16.02
CA HIS A 11 0.27 2.21 -16.53
C HIS A 11 -0.82 1.37 -17.23
N HIS A 12 -0.53 0.14 -17.64
CA HIS A 12 -1.51 -0.76 -18.27
C HIS A 12 -2.28 -1.60 -17.25
N TYR A 13 -1.95 -1.49 -15.95
CA TYR A 13 -2.71 -2.12 -14.87
C TYR A 13 -3.54 -1.08 -14.12
N GLU A 14 -4.81 -1.43 -13.90
CA GLU A 14 -5.74 -0.70 -13.05
C GLU A 14 -5.78 -1.30 -11.65
N PHE A 15 -6.22 -0.53 -10.65
CA PHE A 15 -6.37 -1.03 -9.27
C PHE A 15 -7.26 -2.27 -9.17
N TYR A 16 -8.28 -2.36 -10.02
CA TYR A 16 -9.17 -3.50 -10.09
C TYR A 16 -8.45 -4.81 -10.39
N TYR A 17 -7.37 -4.79 -11.18
CA TYR A 17 -6.59 -5.98 -11.48
C TYR A 17 -5.98 -6.56 -10.19
N PHE A 18 -5.40 -5.70 -9.35
CA PHE A 18 -4.77 -6.14 -8.10
C PHE A 18 -5.78 -6.62 -7.08
N ILE A 19 -6.92 -5.92 -6.98
CA ILE A 19 -8.01 -6.27 -6.07
C ILE A 19 -8.63 -7.60 -6.47
N ALA A 20 -9.00 -7.77 -7.74
CA ALA A 20 -9.67 -8.98 -8.23
C ALA A 20 -8.78 -10.23 -8.13
N ASN A 21 -7.47 -10.08 -8.39
CA ASN A 21 -6.52 -11.19 -8.34
C ASN A 21 -5.90 -11.39 -6.94
N LYS A 22 -6.27 -10.60 -5.94
CA LYS A 22 -5.74 -10.67 -4.57
C LYS A 22 -4.21 -10.73 -4.54
N ILE A 23 -3.58 -9.80 -5.27
CA ILE A 23 -2.11 -9.76 -5.39
C ILE A 23 -1.49 -9.45 -4.00
N PRO A 24 -0.56 -10.29 -3.50
CA PRO A 24 0.08 -10.09 -2.21
C PRO A 24 1.00 -8.87 -2.23
N ASP A 25 1.14 -8.23 -1.07
CA ASP A 25 2.09 -7.14 -0.85
C ASP A 25 3.48 -7.73 -0.56
N PRO A 26 4.49 -7.48 -1.38
CA PRO A 26 5.84 -7.94 -1.08
C PRO A 26 6.40 -7.31 0.19
N SER A 27 5.97 -6.09 0.55
CA SER A 27 6.43 -5.39 1.75
C SER A 27 5.85 -5.97 3.04
N ARG A 28 4.61 -6.47 2.99
CA ARG A 28 3.86 -6.97 4.15
C ARG A 28 3.42 -8.42 3.95
N GLU A 29 4.10 -9.33 4.63
CA GLU A 29 3.74 -10.74 4.62
C GLU A 29 2.28 -10.94 5.05
N GLY A 30 1.53 -11.75 4.30
CA GLY A 30 0.13 -12.06 4.58
C GLY A 30 -0.90 -10.97 4.24
N LYS A 31 -0.48 -9.79 3.77
CA LYS A 31 -1.40 -8.71 3.34
C LYS A 31 -1.44 -8.55 1.83
N LEU A 32 -2.53 -7.96 1.32
CA LEU A 32 -2.68 -7.61 -0.09
C LEU A 32 -2.04 -6.26 -0.40
N LEU A 33 -1.63 -6.08 -1.66
CA LEU A 33 -1.10 -4.81 -2.16
C LEU A 33 -2.16 -3.70 -2.09
N PHE A 34 -3.39 -4.08 -2.44
CA PHE A 34 -4.60 -3.29 -2.28
C PHE A 34 -5.61 -4.11 -1.50
N GLU A 35 -5.92 -3.66 -0.30
CA GLU A 35 -6.96 -4.23 0.55
C GLU A 35 -8.29 -3.57 0.19
N TYR A 36 -9.28 -4.39 -0.12
CA TYR A 36 -10.62 -3.93 -0.45
C TYR A 36 -11.61 -5.01 -0.01
N SER A 37 -12.49 -4.69 0.93
CA SER A 37 -13.51 -5.64 1.42
C SER A 37 -14.84 -5.47 0.65
N GLY A 38 -15.08 -4.31 0.05
CA GLY A 38 -16.30 -4.02 -0.71
C GLY A 38 -17.54 -3.85 0.16
N THR A 39 -17.36 -3.82 1.49
CA THR A 39 -18.40 -3.65 2.49
C THR A 39 -17.92 -2.65 3.53
N ALA A 40 -18.68 -1.59 3.78
CA ALA A 40 -18.40 -0.69 4.89
C ALA A 40 -18.64 -1.44 6.22
N ASP A 41 -17.64 -1.44 7.11
CA ASP A 41 -17.77 -2.08 8.41
C ASP A 41 -18.89 -1.43 9.22
N ILE A 42 -19.91 -2.21 9.56
CA ILE A 42 -20.98 -1.79 10.47
C ILE A 42 -20.42 -1.90 11.89
N ARG A 43 -20.13 -0.76 12.53
CA ARG A 43 -19.71 -0.77 13.94
C ARG A 43 -20.85 -1.26 14.83
N GLU A 44 -20.69 -2.43 15.45
CA GLU A 44 -21.42 -2.73 16.68
C GLU A 44 -20.91 -1.78 17.77
N SER A 45 -21.80 -0.93 18.28
CA SER A 45 -21.47 0.09 19.28
C SER A 45 -21.17 -0.51 20.64
N GLY A 46 -19.90 -0.86 20.89
CA GLY A 46 -19.36 -1.22 22.20
C GLY A 46 -18.40 -0.14 22.76
N SER A 47 -18.91 0.69 23.67
CA SER A 47 -18.25 1.46 24.75
C SER A 47 -16.87 2.15 24.59
N VAL A 48 -16.92 3.50 24.61
CA VAL A 48 -16.14 4.49 25.42
C VAL A 48 -14.64 4.76 25.16
N GLY A 49 -14.33 6.07 24.96
CA GLY A 49 -13.01 6.74 25.16
C GLY A 49 -12.45 7.36 23.87
N GLN A 50 -12.77 8.62 23.54
CA GLN A 50 -11.86 9.80 23.58
C GLN A 50 -10.61 9.58 22.70
N ASP A 51 -10.46 10.24 21.54
CA ASP A 51 -9.74 11.51 21.41
C ASP A 51 -10.12 12.32 20.15
N VAL A 52 -9.94 13.63 20.26
CA VAL A 52 -10.35 14.68 19.33
C VAL A 52 -9.19 15.16 18.43
N ASP A 53 -9.60 15.63 17.24
CA ASP A 53 -8.95 16.60 16.35
C ASP A 53 -7.89 16.19 15.31
N ALA A 54 -8.33 16.26 14.03
CA ALA A 54 -7.67 17.01 12.94
C ALA A 54 -8.34 16.81 11.55
N SER A 55 -9.50 16.14 11.42
CA SER A 55 -10.18 15.93 10.11
C SER A 55 -11.51 16.70 9.95
N ALA A 56 -11.71 17.77 10.73
CA ALA A 56 -12.99 18.46 10.83
C ALA A 56 -13.38 19.35 9.62
N LEU A 57 -12.53 19.50 8.59
CA LEU A 57 -12.80 20.42 7.47
C LEU A 57 -13.60 19.80 6.31
N LEU A 58 -13.95 18.51 6.36
CA LEU A 58 -14.84 17.84 5.39
C LEU A 58 -16.12 17.28 6.05
N ARG A 59 -16.56 17.89 7.15
CA ARG A 59 -17.62 17.35 8.01
C ARG A 59 -19.03 17.66 7.45
N VAL A 60 -19.70 16.65 6.90
CA VAL A 60 -21.18 16.63 6.87
C VAL A 60 -21.67 16.45 8.32
N PRO A 61 -22.45 17.39 8.88
CA PRO A 61 -22.98 17.25 10.23
C PRO A 61 -23.89 16.02 10.33
N GLY A 62 -23.62 15.11 11.28
CA GLY A 62 -24.56 14.06 11.70
C GLY A 62 -24.17 12.60 11.43
N LYS A 63 -23.09 12.30 10.70
CA LYS A 63 -22.60 10.91 10.55
C LYS A 63 -21.40 10.65 11.46
N LYS A 64 -21.53 9.69 12.39
CA LYS A 64 -20.38 9.06 13.05
C LYS A 64 -19.51 8.47 11.94
N GLN A 65 -18.25 8.89 11.86
CA GLN A 65 -17.30 8.43 10.85
C GLN A 65 -17.22 6.89 10.94
N GLU A 66 -17.81 6.22 9.96
CA GLU A 66 -17.56 4.81 9.71
C GLU A 66 -16.04 4.63 9.61
N ALA A 67 -15.50 3.53 10.14
CA ALA A 67 -14.08 3.23 9.98
C ALA A 67 -13.87 2.88 8.50
N LEU A 68 -13.73 3.91 7.67
CA LEU A 68 -13.54 3.76 6.23
C LEU A 68 -12.30 2.89 6.00
N GLU A 69 -12.40 1.98 5.03
CA GLU A 69 -11.27 1.16 4.61
C GLU A 69 -10.05 2.05 4.34
N GLY A 70 -8.90 1.68 4.91
CA GLY A 70 -7.67 2.47 4.79
C GLY A 70 -7.56 3.68 5.71
N HIS A 71 -8.50 3.92 6.65
CA HIS A 71 -8.36 5.02 7.62
C HIS A 71 -7.10 4.90 8.49
N ASN A 72 -6.74 3.66 8.87
CA ASN A 72 -5.54 3.36 9.66
C ASN A 72 -4.32 3.00 8.81
N ASP A 73 -4.40 3.13 7.49
CA ASP A 73 -3.27 2.84 6.60
C ASP A 73 -2.25 3.97 6.67
N ASP A 74 -0.96 3.62 6.65
CA ASP A 74 0.12 4.61 6.63
C ASP A 74 0.07 5.42 5.32
N PRO A 75 -0.08 6.77 5.38
CA PRO A 75 -0.19 7.61 4.20
C PRO A 75 1.08 7.61 3.36
N THR A 76 2.24 7.27 3.94
CA THR A 76 3.52 7.25 3.20
C THR A 76 3.68 6.03 2.30
N ARG A 77 2.76 5.06 2.37
CA ARG A 77 2.78 3.84 1.55
C ARG A 77 2.53 4.09 0.07
N MET A 78 1.69 5.08 -0.26
CA MET A 78 1.41 5.46 -1.65
C MET A 78 2.22 6.67 -2.04
N LYS A 79 2.95 6.56 -3.14
CA LYS A 79 3.76 7.64 -3.68
C LYS A 79 3.45 7.80 -5.16
N VAL A 80 3.24 9.05 -5.56
CA VAL A 80 3.17 9.42 -6.97
C VAL A 80 4.49 10.06 -7.33
N VAL A 81 5.16 9.48 -8.32
CA VAL A 81 6.52 9.85 -8.72
C VAL A 81 6.52 10.19 -10.20
N ASP A 82 7.23 11.26 -10.55
CA ASP A 82 7.47 11.59 -11.96
C ASP A 82 8.36 10.51 -12.61
N ARG A 83 7.95 10.01 -13.78
CA ARG A 83 8.67 8.94 -14.47
C ARG A 83 10.07 9.36 -14.89
N ARG A 84 10.24 10.58 -15.38
CA ARG A 84 11.55 11.11 -15.82
C ARG A 84 12.48 11.31 -14.64
N TRP A 85 11.94 11.74 -13.50
CA TRP A 85 12.71 11.81 -12.26
C TRP A 85 13.18 10.41 -11.84
N TYR A 86 12.28 9.43 -11.81
CA TYR A 86 12.62 8.06 -11.39
C TYR A 86 13.70 7.44 -12.28
N GLU A 87 13.59 7.56 -13.61
CA GLU A 87 14.57 6.96 -14.53
C GLU A 87 16.00 7.47 -14.29
N ARG A 88 16.17 8.73 -13.88
CA ARG A 88 17.47 9.32 -13.54
C ARG A 88 17.95 8.97 -12.14
N ASN A 89 17.03 8.74 -11.20
CA ASN A 89 17.31 8.62 -9.77
C ASN A 89 17.08 7.21 -9.22
N LYS A 90 16.70 6.22 -10.01
CA LYS A 90 16.46 4.84 -9.54
C LYS A 90 17.66 4.14 -8.89
N HIS A 91 18.84 4.75 -8.92
CA HIS A 91 20.03 4.26 -8.22
C HIS A 91 20.11 4.77 -6.77
N ILE A 92 19.30 5.77 -6.39
CA ILE A 92 19.29 6.33 -5.04
C ILE A 92 18.27 5.60 -4.18
N TYR A 93 18.60 5.45 -2.90
CA TYR A 93 17.68 4.91 -1.91
C TYR A 93 16.54 5.91 -1.63
N PRO A 94 15.25 5.49 -1.51
CA PRO A 94 14.73 4.11 -1.59
C PRO A 94 14.28 3.68 -2.99
N ALA A 95 14.40 4.55 -4.01
CA ALA A 95 13.93 4.26 -5.36
C ALA A 95 14.60 3.01 -5.98
N SER A 96 15.82 2.69 -5.54
CA SER A 96 16.56 1.50 -5.94
C SER A 96 15.93 0.17 -5.53
N VAL A 97 15.09 0.17 -4.49
CA VAL A 97 14.40 -1.03 -4.01
C VAL A 97 13.11 -1.28 -4.80
N TRP A 98 12.60 -0.26 -5.50
CA TRP A 98 11.32 -0.36 -6.16
C TRP A 98 11.37 -1.31 -7.36
N LYS A 99 10.41 -2.24 -7.40
CA LYS A 99 10.29 -3.23 -8.47
C LYS A 99 9.00 -3.02 -9.25
N GLU A 100 9.10 -3.10 -10.56
CA GLU A 100 7.93 -3.06 -11.43
C GLU A 100 7.10 -4.33 -11.27
N PHE A 101 5.79 -4.17 -11.10
CA PHE A 101 4.87 -5.29 -11.08
C PHE A 101 4.84 -5.98 -12.44
N LYS A 102 5.09 -7.29 -12.46
CA LYS A 102 4.93 -8.16 -13.63
C LYS A 102 4.07 -9.35 -13.22
N ALA A 103 2.94 -9.55 -13.90
CA ALA A 103 2.12 -10.72 -13.65
C ALA A 103 2.90 -11.99 -13.98
N GLY A 104 3.11 -12.86 -12.99
CA GLY A 104 3.84 -14.11 -13.15
C GLY A 104 4.39 -14.65 -11.84
N LYS A 105 4.90 -15.89 -11.89
CA LYS A 105 5.48 -16.59 -10.74
C LYS A 105 6.65 -15.83 -10.11
N GLU A 106 7.43 -15.10 -10.92
CA GLU A 106 8.57 -14.30 -10.46
C GLU A 106 8.15 -13.24 -9.43
N PHE A 107 7.03 -12.54 -9.66
CA PHE A 107 6.54 -11.53 -8.71
C PHE A 107 6.00 -12.18 -7.42
N GLU A 108 5.35 -13.34 -7.54
CA GLU A 108 4.92 -14.10 -6.37
C GLU A 108 6.10 -14.59 -5.52
N GLU A 109 7.18 -15.05 -6.15
CA GLU A 109 8.40 -15.47 -5.46
C GLU A 109 9.08 -14.30 -4.74
N ILE A 110 9.16 -13.13 -5.39
CA ILE A 110 9.65 -11.90 -4.75
C ILE A 110 8.76 -11.51 -3.56
N SER A 111 7.44 -11.68 -3.69
CA SER A 111 6.48 -11.37 -2.63
C SER A 111 6.53 -12.37 -1.47
N LYS A 112 6.94 -13.61 -1.73
CA LYS A 112 7.06 -14.68 -0.73
C LYS A 112 8.47 -14.76 -0.10
N GLY A 113 9.49 -14.16 -0.71
CA GLY A 113 10.88 -14.48 -0.38
C GLY A 113 11.92 -13.41 -0.69
N GLY A 114 11.54 -12.13 -0.72
CA GLY A 114 12.55 -11.05 -0.72
C GLY A 114 13.51 -11.26 0.45
N ARG A 115 14.80 -11.49 0.16
CA ARG A 115 15.82 -11.66 1.21
C ARG A 115 15.74 -10.44 2.13
N ARG A 116 15.35 -10.67 3.37
CA ARG A 116 15.33 -9.69 4.45
C ARG A 116 16.27 -10.16 5.55
N ASP A 117 16.88 -9.22 6.24
CA ASP A 117 17.61 -9.55 7.46
C ASP A 117 16.63 -10.02 8.56
N ALA A 118 17.18 -10.50 9.68
CA ALA A 118 16.38 -10.93 10.82
C ALA A 118 15.52 -9.81 11.45
N GLN A 119 15.76 -8.55 11.07
CA GLN A 119 15.01 -7.37 11.50
C GLN A 119 13.94 -6.93 10.47
N GLY A 120 13.84 -7.62 9.33
CA GLY A 120 12.86 -7.34 8.28
C GLY A 120 13.29 -6.28 7.26
N ASN A 121 14.54 -5.81 7.28
CA ASN A 121 15.04 -4.85 6.29
C ASN A 121 15.41 -5.56 4.98
N ALA A 122 15.08 -4.94 3.85
CA ALA A 122 15.50 -5.43 2.54
C ALA A 122 17.03 -5.29 2.37
N PHE A 123 17.70 -6.33 1.84
CA PHE A 123 19.13 -6.23 1.53
C PHE A 123 19.37 -5.23 0.37
N PHE A 124 20.30 -4.30 0.58
CA PHE A 124 20.63 -3.23 -0.37
C PHE A 124 21.66 -3.61 -1.44
N PHE A 125 22.26 -4.80 -1.34
CA PHE A 125 23.31 -5.29 -2.24
C PHE A 125 22.92 -6.65 -2.81
N GLY A 126 22.77 -6.71 -4.14
CA GLY A 126 22.59 -7.92 -4.93
C GLY A 126 23.45 -7.84 -6.17
#